data_AF-A0A8J6JA72-F1
#
_entry.id   AF-A0A8J6JA72-F1
#
_cell.length_a   1.000
_cell.length_b   1.000
_cell.length_c   1.000
_cell.angle_alpha   90.00
_cell.angle_beta   90.00
_cell.angle_gamma   90.00
#
_symmetry.space_group_name_H-M   'P 1'
#
loop_
_entity.id
_entity.type
_entity.pdbx_description
1 polymer ?
#
loop_
_entity_poly.entity_id
_entity_poly.type
_entity_poly.pdbx_seq_one_letter_code
_entity_poly.pdbx_strand_id
1 'polypeptide(L)'
;MENAGKEDMPDDAGRKGLGTPATRASIIEKLVSGGFVERKGKNLIPTKAGVNLVTVLPELLTSPKLTAEWEQRLNEVAKGQASPEDFMDGIEAIAAELVRNYSHISEDGQKLFQPEKETVGLCPRCGKPDYEGKKNFACSDRACQFVMWKNDRFWTSRRKEMTRKMAADLLKKGRTSVKGMWSEKKGSTYDAVVILDDTGGKYVNFKLEFPKRKDGVNGKK
;
A
#
# COMPACT_ATOMS: atom_id res chain seq x y z
N MET A 1 26.02 -8.86 -3.79
CA MET A 1 26.85 -7.89 -3.02
C MET A 1 28.33 -8.08 -3.29
N GLU A 2 28.86 -9.31 -3.26
CA GLU A 2 30.27 -9.62 -3.55
C GLU A 2 30.80 -9.18 -4.91
N ASN A 3 29.94 -9.16 -5.93
CA ASN A 3 30.33 -8.77 -7.29
C ASN A 3 29.84 -7.36 -7.67
N ALA A 4 29.19 -6.64 -6.76
CA ALA A 4 28.64 -5.32 -7.08
C ALA A 4 29.77 -4.28 -7.19
N GLY A 5 29.82 -3.55 -8.32
CA GLY A 5 30.85 -2.53 -8.58
C GLY A 5 32.28 -3.06 -8.71
N LYS A 6 32.44 -4.38 -8.94
CA LYS A 6 33.76 -5.03 -9.00
C LYS A 6 34.65 -4.50 -10.12
N GLU A 7 34.03 -4.04 -11.21
CA GLU A 7 34.68 -3.44 -12.38
C GLU A 7 35.07 -1.97 -12.13
N ASP A 8 34.39 -1.29 -11.21
CA ASP A 8 34.63 0.09 -10.84
C ASP A 8 35.67 0.25 -9.71
N MET A 9 36.16 -0.87 -9.15
CA MET A 9 37.12 -0.90 -8.05
C MET A 9 38.56 -1.12 -8.55
N PRO A 10 39.56 -0.46 -7.94
CA PRO A 10 40.97 -0.68 -8.25
C PRO A 10 41.38 -2.17 -8.14
N ASP A 11 42.34 -2.61 -8.95
CA ASP A 11 42.80 -4.00 -8.93
C ASP A 11 43.57 -4.38 -7.68
N ASP A 12 44.21 -3.42 -7.04
CA ASP A 12 44.91 -3.56 -5.77
C ASP A 12 44.00 -3.34 -4.56
N ALA A 13 42.70 -3.12 -4.77
CA ALA A 13 41.72 -3.04 -3.69
C ALA A 13 41.72 -4.37 -2.92
N GLY A 14 42.09 -4.31 -1.64
CA GLY A 14 42.22 -5.49 -0.78
C GLY A 14 40.91 -6.29 -0.64
N ARG A 15 39.76 -5.68 -0.96
CA ARG A 15 38.45 -6.33 -1.09
C ARG A 15 37.67 -5.71 -2.23
N LYS A 16 37.02 -6.55 -3.04
CA LYS A 16 36.05 -6.12 -4.06
C LYS A 16 34.62 -6.46 -3.63
N GLY A 17 33.65 -5.65 -4.07
CA GLY A 17 32.24 -5.78 -3.71
C GLY A 17 31.84 -4.96 -2.47
N LEU A 18 30.53 -4.86 -2.24
CA LEU A 18 29.97 -4.01 -1.18
C LEU A 18 30.05 -4.68 0.20
N GLY A 19 30.67 -4.00 1.16
CA GLY A 19 30.75 -4.41 2.56
C GLY A 19 31.59 -5.68 2.82
N THR A 20 31.57 -6.14 4.07
CA THR A 20 32.25 -7.35 4.55
C THR A 20 31.25 -8.50 4.71
N PRO A 21 31.69 -9.78 4.80
CA PRO A 21 30.77 -10.90 5.02
C PRO A 21 29.81 -10.69 6.21
N ALA A 22 30.29 -10.12 7.32
CA ALA A 22 29.48 -9.80 8.49
C ALA A 22 28.44 -8.70 8.23
N THR A 23 28.81 -7.65 7.49
CA THR A 23 27.88 -6.54 7.21
C THR A 23 26.88 -6.88 6.10
N ARG A 24 27.23 -7.75 5.15
CA ARG A 24 26.32 -8.18 4.07
C ARG A 24 25.08 -8.90 4.60
N ALA A 25 25.27 -9.87 5.48
CA ALA A 25 24.16 -10.61 6.07
C ALA A 25 23.22 -9.68 6.86
N SER A 26 23.79 -8.80 7.68
CA SER A 26 22.99 -7.84 8.46
C SER A 26 22.28 -6.80 7.60
N ILE A 27 22.86 -6.36 6.47
CA ILE A 27 22.19 -5.47 5.51
C ILE A 27 20.99 -6.15 4.88
N ILE A 28 21.09 -7.42 4.47
CA ILE A 28 19.96 -8.18 3.91
C ILE A 28 18.82 -8.26 4.93
N GLU A 29 19.12 -8.58 6.19
CA GLU A 29 18.10 -8.64 7.25
C GLU A 29 17.47 -7.27 7.55
N LYS A 30 18.23 -6.17 7.43
CA LYS A 30 17.68 -4.81 7.52
C LYS A 30 16.73 -4.49 6.37
N LEU A 31 17.06 -4.90 5.14
CA LEU A 31 16.18 -4.69 3.98
C LEU A 31 14.87 -5.48 4.10
N VAL A 32 14.93 -6.70 4.64
CA VAL A 32 13.76 -7.54 4.89
C VAL A 32 12.91 -6.98 6.03
N SER A 33 13.51 -6.68 7.17
CA SER A 33 12.78 -6.14 8.33
C SER A 33 12.21 -4.73 8.08
N GLY A 34 12.87 -3.93 7.23
CA GLY A 34 12.37 -2.65 6.73
C GLY A 34 11.28 -2.77 5.66
N GLY A 35 10.94 -3.97 5.20
CA GLY A 35 9.87 -4.20 4.21
C GLY A 35 10.23 -3.78 2.78
N PHE A 36 11.50 -3.55 2.46
CA PHE A 36 11.96 -3.20 1.11
C PHE A 36 12.17 -4.43 0.22
N VAL A 37 12.42 -5.59 0.83
CA VAL A 37 12.65 -6.87 0.15
C VAL A 37 11.87 -7.97 0.87
N GLU A 38 11.32 -8.91 0.11
CA GLU A 38 10.65 -10.10 0.63
C GLU A 38 11.40 -11.38 0.23
N ARG A 39 11.36 -12.40 1.11
CA ARG A 39 11.89 -13.74 0.83
C ARG A 39 10.80 -14.59 0.18
N LYS A 40 11.00 -14.97 -1.08
CA LYS A 40 10.14 -15.92 -1.81
C LYS A 40 10.93 -17.18 -2.13
N GLY A 41 10.82 -18.17 -1.25
CA GLY A 41 11.66 -19.38 -1.31
C GLY A 41 13.14 -19.02 -1.12
N LYS A 42 13.97 -19.35 -2.12
CA LYS A 42 15.41 -19.00 -2.13
C LYS A 42 15.70 -17.62 -2.75
N ASN A 43 14.68 -16.91 -3.23
CA ASN A 43 14.85 -15.64 -3.91
C ASN A 43 14.53 -14.46 -2.98
N LEU A 44 15.24 -13.35 -3.18
CA LEU A 44 14.95 -12.04 -2.61
C LEU A 44 14.27 -11.20 -3.70
N ILE A 45 13.05 -10.76 -3.46
CA ILE A 45 12.25 -10.00 -4.42
C ILE A 45 12.03 -8.60 -3.84
N PRO A 46 12.28 -7.52 -4.60
CA PRO A 46 12.01 -6.16 -4.12
C PRO A 46 10.50 -5.97 -3.95
N THR A 47 10.09 -5.34 -2.84
CA THR A 47 8.69 -4.94 -2.65
C THR A 47 8.42 -3.66 -3.45
N LYS A 48 7.15 -3.29 -3.58
CA LYS A 48 6.77 -2.00 -4.17
C LYS A 48 7.43 -0.82 -3.43
N ALA A 49 7.51 -0.89 -2.10
CA ALA A 49 8.17 0.13 -1.30
C ALA A 49 9.68 0.20 -1.62
N GLY A 50 10.35 -0.94 -1.80
CA GLY A 50 11.75 -1.00 -2.22
C GLY A 50 11.99 -0.39 -3.60
N VAL A 51 11.15 -0.73 -4.58
CA VAL A 51 11.24 -0.15 -5.94
C VAL A 51 11.00 1.36 -5.92
N ASN A 52 9.97 1.81 -5.19
CA ASN A 52 9.65 3.24 -5.07
C ASN A 52 10.79 4.01 -4.43
N LEU A 53 11.42 3.47 -3.37
CA LEU A 53 12.55 4.09 -2.70
C LEU A 53 13.72 4.30 -3.68
N VAL A 54 14.13 3.24 -4.40
CA VAL A 54 15.23 3.34 -5.38
C VAL A 54 14.89 4.36 -6.48
N THR A 55 13.63 4.47 -6.88
CA THR A 55 13.18 5.40 -7.94
C THR A 55 13.32 6.87 -7.53
N VAL A 56 13.17 7.20 -6.25
CA VAL A 56 13.25 8.59 -5.78
C VAL A 56 14.64 8.98 -5.25
N LEU A 57 15.52 8.00 -5.05
CA LEU A 57 16.88 8.26 -4.60
C LEU A 57 17.75 8.79 -5.75
N PRO A 58 18.67 9.74 -5.48
CA PRO A 58 19.67 10.17 -6.44
C PRO A 58 20.54 9.01 -6.91
N GLU A 59 20.92 9.03 -8.20
CA GLU A 59 21.79 8.01 -8.80
C GLU A 59 23.07 7.79 -7.96
N LEU A 60 23.66 8.89 -7.48
CA LEU A 60 24.83 8.91 -6.60
C LEU A 60 24.69 7.95 -5.41
N LEU A 61 23.53 7.91 -4.74
CA LEU A 61 23.28 7.06 -3.57
C LEU A 61 22.98 5.60 -3.92
N THR A 62 22.55 5.34 -5.15
CA THR A 62 22.23 4.00 -5.63
C THR A 62 23.40 3.33 -6.35
N SER A 63 24.45 4.09 -6.65
CA SER A 63 25.61 3.63 -7.40
C SER A 63 26.57 2.83 -6.52
N PRO A 64 26.97 1.61 -6.94
CA PRO A 64 28.02 0.86 -6.24
C PRO A 64 29.38 1.55 -6.32
N LYS A 65 29.59 2.46 -7.30
CA LYS A 65 30.84 3.22 -7.48
C LYS A 65 31.14 4.15 -6.30
N LEU A 66 30.14 4.86 -5.78
CA LEU A 66 30.33 5.72 -4.60
C LEU A 66 30.81 4.90 -3.40
N THR A 67 30.24 3.70 -3.22
CA THR A 67 30.67 2.81 -2.13
C THR A 67 32.09 2.29 -2.37
N ALA A 68 32.46 2.00 -3.61
CA ALA A 68 33.83 1.62 -3.98
C ALA A 68 34.85 2.71 -3.63
N GLU A 69 34.55 3.96 -3.99
CA GLU A 69 35.40 5.13 -3.68
C GLU A 69 35.57 5.31 -2.17
N TRP A 70 34.51 5.11 -1.37
CA TRP A 70 34.60 5.19 0.08
C TRP A 70 35.42 4.06 0.70
N GLU A 71 35.24 2.82 0.26
CA GLU A 71 36.04 1.68 0.73
C GLU A 71 37.53 1.87 0.39
N GLN A 72 37.83 2.46 -0.77
CA GLN A 72 39.22 2.82 -1.12
C GLN A 72 39.77 3.87 -0.16
N ARG A 73 39.06 4.99 0.06
CA ARG A 73 39.51 6.06 0.98
C ARG A 73 39.68 5.55 2.41
N LEU A 74 38.78 4.68 2.89
CA LEU A 74 38.92 4.04 4.20
C LEU A 74 40.21 3.21 4.30
N ASN A 75 40.60 2.51 3.23
CA ASN A 75 41.87 1.79 3.18
C ASN A 75 43.08 2.72 3.16
N GLU A 76 43.02 3.84 2.42
CA GLU A 76 44.09 4.86 2.40
C GLU A 76 44.29 5.46 3.80
N VAL A 77 43.20 5.81 4.50
CA VAL A 77 43.24 6.27 5.89
C VAL A 77 43.86 5.21 6.80
N ALA A 78 43.45 3.94 6.69
CA ALA A 78 44.01 2.85 7.49
C ALA A 78 45.52 2.62 7.25
N LYS A 79 46.02 2.94 6.05
CA LYS A 79 47.44 2.89 5.68
C LYS A 79 48.20 4.19 6.04
N GLY A 80 47.52 5.21 6.57
CA GLY A 80 48.11 6.53 6.84
C GLY A 80 48.42 7.35 5.58
N GLN A 81 47.78 7.03 4.45
CA GLN A 81 47.97 7.69 3.15
C GLN A 81 46.97 8.84 2.91
N ALA A 82 45.93 8.94 3.73
CA ALA A 82 44.94 10.01 3.72
C ALA A 82 44.62 10.45 5.15
N SER A 83 44.27 11.74 5.33
CA SER A 83 43.83 12.26 6.62
C SER A 83 42.42 11.76 6.95
N PRO A 84 42.19 11.22 8.16
CA PRO A 84 40.85 10.92 8.65
C PRO A 84 39.93 12.15 8.65
N GLU A 85 40.48 13.32 8.98
CA GLU A 85 39.76 14.60 9.03
C GLU A 85 39.27 15.00 7.63
N ASP A 86 40.16 15.01 6.63
CA ASP A 86 39.81 15.33 5.25
C ASP A 86 38.74 14.37 4.69
N PHE A 87 38.80 13.09 5.08
CA PHE A 87 37.81 12.10 4.68
C PHE A 87 36.43 12.41 5.28
N MET A 88 36.37 12.76 6.57
CA MET A 88 35.13 13.12 7.25
C MET A 88 34.53 14.42 6.70
N ASP A 89 35.35 15.45 6.46
CA ASP A 89 34.92 16.71 5.86
C ASP A 89 34.28 16.49 4.48
N GLY A 90 34.83 15.56 3.69
CA GLY A 90 34.25 15.13 2.42
C GLY A 90 32.86 14.49 2.56
N ILE A 91 32.67 13.64 3.57
CA ILE A 91 31.36 13.01 3.85
C ILE A 91 30.34 14.07 4.27
N GLU A 92 30.73 15.01 5.14
CA GLU A 92 29.85 16.09 5.59
C GLU A 92 29.42 16.99 4.43
N ALA A 93 30.35 17.32 3.53
CA ALA A 93 30.05 18.11 2.34
C ALA A 93 29.04 17.40 1.41
N ILE A 94 29.22 16.10 1.14
CA ILE A 94 28.29 15.30 0.33
C ILE A 94 26.91 15.25 1.00
N ALA A 95 26.86 15.01 2.31
CA ALA A 95 25.60 14.96 3.06
C ALA A 95 24.86 16.31 3.00
N ALA A 96 25.57 17.42 3.21
CA ALA A 96 25.00 18.77 3.13
C ALA A 96 24.49 19.11 1.72
N GLU A 97 25.19 18.67 0.68
CA GLU A 97 24.74 18.82 -0.72
C GLU A 97 23.48 18.01 -1.00
N LEU A 98 23.44 16.74 -0.58
CA LEU A 98 22.27 15.87 -0.75
C LEU A 98 21.03 16.44 -0.07
N VAL A 99 21.16 16.92 1.18
CA VAL A 99 20.04 17.54 1.90
C VAL A 99 19.56 18.81 1.19
N ARG A 100 20.48 19.66 0.70
CA ARG A 100 20.10 20.87 -0.04
C ARG A 100 19.35 20.54 -1.33
N ASN A 101 19.88 19.62 -2.12
CA ASN A 101 19.37 19.32 -3.46
C ASN A 101 18.10 18.44 -3.46
N TYR A 102 17.91 17.62 -2.43
CA TYR A 102 16.83 16.63 -2.36
C TYR A 102 15.94 16.78 -1.12
N SER A 103 15.90 17.98 -0.52
CA SER A 103 15.05 18.32 0.64
C SER A 103 13.56 18.15 0.39
N HIS A 104 13.13 18.13 -0.88
CA HIS A 104 11.74 17.98 -1.28
C HIS A 104 11.59 16.87 -2.32
N ILE A 105 10.68 15.93 -2.05
CA ILE A 105 10.26 14.93 -3.03
C ILE A 105 9.22 15.60 -3.95
N SER A 106 9.40 15.42 -5.27
CA SER A 106 8.45 15.90 -6.28
C SER A 106 7.03 15.35 -6.02
N GLU A 107 6.00 16.03 -6.53
CA GLU A 107 4.62 15.54 -6.38
C GLU A 107 4.44 14.11 -6.92
N ASP A 108 5.11 13.79 -8.02
CA ASP A 108 5.09 12.45 -8.59
C ASP A 108 5.81 11.43 -7.71
N GLY A 109 6.93 11.80 -7.09
CA GLY A 109 7.59 10.98 -6.09
C GLY A 109 6.70 10.73 -4.86
N GLN A 110 5.94 11.73 -4.41
CA GLN A 110 5.00 11.57 -3.30
C GLN A 110 3.86 10.60 -3.62
N LYS A 111 3.38 10.58 -4.87
CA LYS A 111 2.35 9.63 -5.32
C LYS A 111 2.81 8.17 -5.22
N LEU A 112 4.10 7.89 -5.40
CA LEU A 112 4.65 6.54 -5.30
C LEU A 112 4.45 5.95 -3.89
N PHE A 113 4.53 6.76 -2.84
CA PHE A 113 4.38 6.32 -1.44
C PHE A 113 2.95 6.40 -0.91
N GLN A 114 1.97 6.80 -1.72
CA GLN A 114 0.58 6.77 -1.28
C GLN A 114 0.15 5.32 -1.05
N PRO A 115 -0.50 5.02 0.10
CA PRO A 115 -0.99 3.67 0.36
C PRO A 115 -1.95 3.26 -0.76
N GLU A 116 -1.71 2.09 -1.35
CA GLU A 116 -2.66 1.50 -2.28
C GLU A 116 -3.98 1.28 -1.54
N LYS A 117 -4.95 2.15 -1.79
CA LYS A 117 -6.30 1.90 -1.34
C LYS A 117 -6.80 0.70 -2.13
N GLU A 118 -7.03 -0.40 -1.44
CA GLU A 118 -7.65 -1.57 -2.05
C GLU A 118 -9.05 -1.15 -2.52
N THR A 119 -9.30 -1.30 -3.83
CA THR A 119 -10.62 -1.02 -4.38
C THR A 119 -11.66 -1.96 -3.77
N VAL A 120 -12.82 -1.43 -3.41
CA VAL A 120 -13.96 -2.20 -2.90
C VAL A 120 -14.80 -2.72 -4.06
N GLY A 121 -14.80 -2.01 -5.19
CA GLY A 121 -15.52 -2.34 -6.41
C GLY A 121 -15.49 -1.19 -7.41
N LEU A 122 -16.23 -1.34 -8.51
CA LEU A 122 -16.42 -0.26 -9.48
C LEU A 122 -17.71 0.51 -9.16
N CYS A 123 -17.65 1.84 -9.28
CA CYS A 123 -18.80 2.70 -9.06
C CYS A 123 -19.88 2.43 -10.12
N PRO A 124 -21.14 2.20 -9.72
CA PRO A 124 -22.23 1.90 -10.66
C PRO A 124 -22.64 3.10 -11.52
N ARG A 125 -22.27 4.33 -11.13
CA ARG A 125 -22.60 5.56 -11.88
C ARG A 125 -21.60 5.88 -12.98
N CYS A 126 -20.30 5.72 -12.72
CA CYS A 126 -19.24 6.17 -13.64
C CYS A 126 -18.18 5.11 -13.96
N GLY A 127 -18.25 3.92 -13.38
CA GLY A 127 -17.32 2.82 -13.61
C GLY A 127 -15.94 2.97 -12.95
N LYS A 128 -15.63 4.11 -12.31
CA LYS A 128 -14.34 4.33 -11.64
C LYS A 128 -14.26 3.59 -10.29
N PRO A 129 -13.05 3.32 -9.76
CA PRO A 129 -12.89 2.60 -8.49
C PRO A 129 -13.62 3.27 -7.31
N ASP A 130 -14.14 2.47 -6.39
CA ASP A 130 -14.71 2.89 -5.11
C ASP A 130 -13.79 2.43 -3.96
N TYR A 131 -13.54 3.32 -3.01
CA TYR A 131 -12.61 3.08 -1.91
C TYR A 131 -13.29 3.19 -0.54
N GLU A 132 -12.82 2.37 0.40
CA GLU A 132 -13.26 2.43 1.79
C GLU A 132 -12.59 3.61 2.53
N GLY A 133 -13.43 4.45 3.12
CA GLY A 133 -13.06 5.45 4.12
C GLY A 133 -13.50 5.05 5.52
N LYS A 134 -13.16 5.89 6.50
CA LYS A 134 -13.52 5.66 7.92
C LYS A 134 -15.03 5.54 8.13
N LYS A 135 -15.84 6.31 7.39
CA LYS A 135 -17.31 6.39 7.57
C LYS A 135 -18.13 5.96 6.34
N ASN A 136 -17.47 5.71 5.20
CA ASN A 136 -18.17 5.53 3.94
C ASN A 136 -17.35 4.68 2.95
N PHE A 137 -18.02 4.31 1.86
CA PHE A 137 -17.46 3.78 0.63
C PHE A 137 -17.74 4.83 -0.44
N ALA A 138 -16.72 5.33 -1.12
CA ALA A 138 -16.85 6.49 -2.00
C ALA A 138 -16.10 6.31 -3.32
N CYS A 139 -16.72 6.82 -4.39
CA CYS A 139 -16.10 6.83 -5.70
C CYS A 139 -14.82 7.67 -5.68
N SER A 140 -13.80 7.18 -6.38
CA SER A 140 -12.52 7.85 -6.61
C SER A 140 -12.67 9.22 -7.30
N ASP A 141 -13.70 9.38 -8.13
CA ASP A 141 -14.03 10.65 -8.76
C ASP A 141 -15.00 11.48 -7.92
N ARG A 142 -14.49 12.58 -7.39
CA ARG A 142 -15.29 13.52 -6.60
C ARG A 142 -16.41 14.17 -7.41
N ALA A 143 -16.30 14.28 -8.74
CA ALA A 143 -17.40 14.81 -9.57
C ALA A 143 -18.61 13.85 -9.61
N CYS A 144 -18.39 12.53 -9.45
CA CYS A 144 -19.44 11.52 -9.48
C CYS A 144 -20.37 11.57 -8.26
N GLN A 145 -19.88 12.07 -7.11
CA GLN A 145 -20.62 12.22 -5.85
C GLN A 145 -21.28 10.93 -5.31
N PHE A 146 -20.92 9.75 -5.83
CA PHE A 146 -21.42 8.46 -5.34
C PHE A 146 -20.73 8.12 -4.01
N VAL A 147 -21.53 8.03 -2.94
CA VAL A 147 -21.06 7.71 -1.59
C VAL A 147 -22.09 6.83 -0.87
N MET A 148 -21.66 5.67 -0.40
CA MET A 148 -22.45 4.80 0.49
C MET A 148 -21.96 4.96 1.93
N TRP A 149 -22.81 5.48 2.82
CA TRP A 149 -22.46 5.74 4.21
C TRP A 149 -22.65 4.50 5.08
N LYS A 150 -21.64 4.16 5.89
CA LYS A 150 -21.68 2.98 6.79
C LYS A 150 -22.85 3.03 7.76
N ASN A 151 -23.14 4.24 8.23
CA ASN A 151 -24.19 4.57 9.18
C ASN A 151 -25.43 5.22 8.53
N ASP A 152 -25.69 4.95 7.24
CA ASP A 152 -26.91 5.45 6.59
C ASP A 152 -28.18 5.06 7.39
N ARG A 153 -29.21 5.90 7.32
CA ARG A 153 -30.48 5.70 8.03
C ARG A 153 -31.12 4.35 7.69
N PHE A 154 -30.96 3.87 6.46
CA PHE A 154 -31.42 2.54 6.05
C PHE A 154 -30.81 1.42 6.90
N TRP A 155 -29.50 1.47 7.16
CA TRP A 155 -28.78 0.44 7.92
C TRP A 155 -29.03 0.58 9.41
N THR A 156 -28.90 1.80 9.95
CA THR A 156 -29.01 2.08 11.38
C THR A 156 -30.41 1.81 11.94
N SER A 157 -31.48 2.14 11.21
CA SER A 157 -32.86 1.82 11.63
C SER A 157 -33.14 0.31 11.69
N ARG A 158 -32.26 -0.50 11.08
CA ARG A 158 -32.31 -1.97 11.06
C ARG A 158 -31.24 -2.59 11.97
N ARG A 159 -30.60 -1.78 12.82
CA ARG A 159 -29.51 -2.15 13.73
C ARG A 159 -28.36 -2.85 13.00
N LYS A 160 -28.01 -2.35 11.82
CA LYS A 160 -26.89 -2.82 11.02
C LYS A 160 -25.97 -1.66 10.65
N GLU A 161 -24.74 -2.02 10.31
CA GLU A 161 -23.75 -1.14 9.70
C GLU A 161 -23.24 -1.84 8.43
N MET A 162 -23.03 -1.06 7.38
CA MET A 162 -22.54 -1.59 6.12
C MET A 162 -21.06 -1.94 6.23
N THR A 163 -20.75 -3.22 5.98
CA THR A 163 -19.38 -3.75 5.99
C THR A 163 -18.74 -3.66 4.61
N ARG A 164 -17.40 -3.77 4.53
CA ARG A 164 -16.66 -3.83 3.26
C ARG A 164 -17.20 -4.92 2.32
N LYS A 165 -17.52 -6.09 2.87
CA LYS A 165 -18.09 -7.21 2.11
C LYS A 165 -19.45 -6.86 1.50
N MET A 166 -20.33 -6.24 2.28
CA MET A 166 -21.65 -5.81 1.80
C MET A 166 -21.51 -4.76 0.70
N ALA A 167 -20.63 -3.77 0.89
CA ALA A 167 -20.35 -2.76 -0.13
C ALA A 167 -19.81 -3.39 -1.43
N ALA A 168 -18.85 -4.30 -1.33
CA ALA A 168 -18.32 -5.02 -2.48
C ALA A 168 -19.39 -5.84 -3.23
N ASP A 169 -20.26 -6.54 -2.50
CA ASP A 169 -21.38 -7.29 -3.07
C ASP A 169 -22.40 -6.35 -3.76
N LEU A 170 -22.72 -5.20 -3.16
CA LEU A 170 -23.60 -4.19 -3.74
C LEU A 170 -23.02 -3.58 -5.02
N LEU A 171 -21.73 -3.23 -5.03
CA LEU A 171 -21.06 -2.67 -6.22
C LEU A 171 -20.93 -3.69 -7.34
N LYS A 172 -20.63 -4.96 -7.02
CA LYS A 172 -20.39 -6.00 -8.03
C LYS A 172 -21.67 -6.64 -8.57
N LYS A 173 -22.66 -6.88 -7.70
CA LYS A 173 -23.85 -7.67 -8.00
C LYS A 173 -25.14 -6.85 -7.96
N GLY A 174 -25.09 -5.61 -7.49
CA GLY A 174 -26.28 -4.81 -7.18
C GLY A 174 -27.02 -5.27 -5.93
N ARG A 175 -26.52 -6.27 -5.20
CA ARG A 175 -27.24 -6.87 -4.06
C ARG A 175 -26.34 -7.60 -3.05
N THR A 176 -26.78 -7.64 -1.79
CA THR A 176 -26.14 -8.39 -0.70
C THR A 176 -27.18 -9.04 0.22
N SER A 177 -26.94 -10.28 0.65
CA SER A 177 -27.78 -10.95 1.65
C SER A 177 -27.38 -10.51 3.07
N VAL A 178 -28.37 -10.14 3.89
CA VAL A 178 -28.15 -9.62 5.23
C VAL A 178 -29.03 -10.36 6.22
N LYS A 179 -28.41 -10.91 7.26
CA LYS A 179 -29.11 -11.66 8.31
C LYS A 179 -29.37 -10.81 9.54
N GLY A 180 -30.47 -11.09 10.24
CA GLY A 180 -30.81 -10.52 11.54
C GLY A 180 -31.00 -9.00 11.51
N MET A 181 -31.60 -8.46 10.45
CA MET A 181 -32.00 -7.06 10.38
C MET A 181 -33.20 -6.81 11.31
N TRP A 182 -33.19 -5.71 12.04
CA TRP A 182 -34.29 -5.36 12.96
C TRP A 182 -35.49 -4.75 12.22
N SER A 183 -36.71 -5.17 12.59
CA SER A 183 -37.97 -4.54 12.17
C SER A 183 -38.64 -3.83 13.35
N GLU A 184 -38.63 -2.51 13.35
CA GLU A 184 -39.36 -1.72 14.36
C GLU A 184 -40.86 -2.00 14.32
N LYS A 185 -41.42 -2.22 13.11
CA LYS A 185 -42.85 -2.51 12.94
C LYS A 185 -43.28 -3.84 13.54
N LYS A 186 -42.39 -4.84 13.58
CA LYS A 186 -42.71 -6.21 14.04
C LYS A 186 -42.06 -6.56 15.38
N GLY A 187 -41.18 -5.70 15.91
CA GLY A 187 -40.41 -5.97 17.12
C GLY A 187 -39.52 -7.22 17.03
N SER A 188 -39.11 -7.62 15.83
CA SER A 188 -38.37 -8.87 15.59
C SER A 188 -37.33 -8.72 14.49
N THR A 189 -36.40 -9.68 14.43
CA THR A 189 -35.37 -9.73 13.39
C THR A 189 -35.83 -10.51 12.17
N TYR A 190 -35.26 -10.19 11.01
CA TYR A 190 -35.51 -10.88 9.75
C TYR A 190 -34.25 -10.93 8.88
N ASP A 191 -34.22 -11.88 7.96
CA ASP A 191 -33.21 -11.99 6.92
C ASP A 191 -33.80 -11.44 5.61
N ALA A 192 -33.00 -10.69 4.85
CA ALA A 192 -33.42 -10.12 3.58
C ALA A 192 -32.23 -9.97 2.63
N VAL A 193 -32.54 -9.83 1.34
CA VAL A 193 -31.60 -9.36 0.33
C VAL A 193 -31.76 -7.85 0.21
N VAL A 194 -30.66 -7.12 0.37
CA VAL A 194 -30.62 -5.67 0.13
C VAL A 194 -30.18 -5.44 -1.31
N ILE A 195 -30.98 -4.68 -2.06
CA ILE A 195 -30.71 -4.28 -3.45
C ILE A 195 -30.27 -2.83 -3.46
N LEU A 196 -29.19 -2.55 -4.20
CA LEU A 196 -28.75 -1.19 -4.49
C LEU A 196 -29.74 -0.54 -5.47
N ASP A 197 -30.36 0.56 -5.06
CA ASP A 197 -31.38 1.28 -5.82
C ASP A 197 -30.92 2.72 -6.07
N ASP A 198 -29.75 2.83 -6.69
CA ASP A 198 -29.14 4.13 -6.93
C ASP A 198 -29.83 4.86 -8.08
N THR A 199 -30.43 6.02 -7.79
CA THR A 199 -31.18 6.83 -8.76
C THR A 199 -30.34 7.95 -9.39
N GLY A 200 -29.03 8.00 -9.10
CA GLY A 200 -28.14 9.08 -9.54
C GLY A 200 -28.28 10.39 -8.73
N GLY A 201 -29.17 10.42 -7.73
CA GLY A 201 -29.36 11.59 -6.87
C GLY A 201 -28.24 11.80 -5.83
N LYS A 202 -28.43 12.78 -4.94
CA LYS A 202 -27.47 13.11 -3.87
C LYS A 202 -27.23 11.94 -2.88
N TYR A 203 -28.22 11.09 -2.67
CA TYR A 203 -28.16 9.96 -1.74
C TYR A 203 -28.37 8.64 -2.49
N VAL A 204 -27.60 7.62 -2.09
CA VAL A 204 -27.75 6.26 -2.58
C VAL A 204 -28.87 5.57 -1.79
N ASN A 205 -29.83 4.97 -2.50
CA ASN A 205 -30.97 4.29 -1.87
C ASN A 205 -30.81 2.77 -1.90
N PHE A 206 -31.55 2.10 -1.03
CA PHE A 206 -31.57 0.65 -0.90
C PHE A 206 -33.01 0.13 -0.81
N LYS A 207 -33.27 -1.02 -1.43
CA LYS A 207 -34.55 -1.73 -1.35
C LYS A 207 -34.35 -3.11 -0.70
N LEU A 208 -35.40 -3.62 -0.07
CA LEU A 208 -35.41 -4.96 0.50
C LEU A 208 -36.18 -5.91 -0.43
N GLU A 209 -35.57 -7.04 -0.72
CA GLU A 209 -36.21 -8.18 -1.35
C GLU A 209 -36.18 -9.34 -0.36
N PHE A 210 -37.35 -9.93 -0.11
CA PHE A 210 -37.46 -11.07 0.77
C PHE A 210 -37.41 -12.34 -0.08
N PRO A 211 -36.55 -13.32 0.24
CA PRO A 211 -36.61 -14.60 -0.46
C PRO A 211 -38.01 -15.18 -0.32
N LYS A 212 -38.61 -15.60 -1.45
CA LYS A 212 -39.92 -16.27 -1.44
C LYS A 212 -39.84 -17.44 -0.46
N ARG A 213 -40.75 -17.47 0.52
CA ARG A 213 -40.93 -18.65 1.37
C ARG A 213 -41.23 -19.82 0.44
N LYS A 214 -40.55 -20.96 0.60
CA LYS A 214 -41.07 -22.22 0.06
C LYS A 214 -42.43 -22.43 0.73
N ASP A 215 -43.49 -22.37 -0.05
CA ASP A 215 -44.83 -22.68 0.42
C ASP A 215 -44.82 -24.06 1.11
N GLY A 216 -45.47 -24.13 2.26
CA GLY A 216 -45.45 -25.30 3.12
C GLY A 216 -45.96 -26.54 2.38
N VAL A 217 -45.23 -27.65 2.53
CA VAL A 217 -45.82 -28.98 2.34
C VAL A 217 -46.80 -29.17 3.50
N ASN A 218 -48.04 -28.77 3.29
CA ASN A 218 -49.16 -29.17 4.12
C ASN A 218 -49.75 -30.42 3.46
N GLY A 219 -49.28 -31.59 3.89
CA GLY A 219 -49.79 -32.90 3.47
C GLY A 219 -50.14 -33.72 4.70
N LYS A 220 -51.41 -33.66 5.10
CA LYS A 220 -52.07 -34.52 6.10
C LYS A 220 -51.74 -36.01 5.90
N LYS A 221 -51.49 -36.72 6.99
CA LYS A 221 -52.42 -37.73 7.54
C LYS A 221 -52.15 -37.91 9.03
#